data_AF-A0A963XUT7-F1
#
_entry.id   AF-A0A963XUT7-F1
#
_cell.length_a   1.000
_cell.length_b   1.000
_cell.length_c   1.000
_cell.angle_alpha   90.00
_cell.angle_beta   90.00
_cell.angle_gamma   90.00
#
_symmetry.space_group_name_H-M   'P 1'
#
loop_
_entity.id
_entity.type
_entity.pdbx_description
1 polymer ?
#
loop_
_entity_poly.entity_id
_entity_poly.type
_entity_poly.pdbx_seq_one_letter_code
_entity_poly.pdbx_strand_id
1 'polypeptide(L)'
;MSRICHIEIDDTGLPAPTPEVAQERRVAVFDLLEDNSFDLPGRDGAPAPEGPFRLALSTRDKRLVFDIATEAGGRVAEFHLSLGPFRQVVKDYFQICESYFDAVKRLP
;
A
#
# COMPACT_ATOMS: atom_id res chain seq x y z
N MET A 1 -2.38 -10.66 -17.75
CA MET A 1 -1.49 -9.82 -16.94
C MET A 1 -1.74 -10.19 -15.50
N SER A 2 -0.68 -10.34 -14.71
CA SER A 2 -0.84 -10.62 -13.29
C SER A 2 -1.23 -9.34 -12.54
N ARG A 3 -1.92 -9.49 -11.42
CA ARG A 3 -2.45 -8.39 -10.61
C ARG A 3 -2.47 -8.77 -9.13
N ILE A 4 -2.63 -7.78 -8.27
CA ILE A 4 -2.97 -7.92 -6.87
C ILE A 4 -4.49 -8.09 -6.75
N CYS A 5 -4.95 -9.17 -6.12
CA CYS A 5 -6.37 -9.42 -5.84
C CYS A 5 -6.76 -9.14 -4.37
N HIS A 6 -5.79 -8.93 -3.50
CA HIS A 6 -6.03 -8.64 -2.09
C HIS A 6 -4.91 -7.78 -1.51
N ILE A 7 -5.27 -6.77 -0.71
CA ILE A 7 -4.33 -5.95 0.04
C ILE A 7 -4.70 -6.02 1.53
N GLU A 8 -3.73 -6.37 2.36
CA GLU A 8 -3.78 -6.25 3.81
C GLU A 8 -2.79 -5.18 4.26
N ILE A 9 -3.17 -4.36 5.24
CA ILE A 9 -2.31 -3.32 5.80
C ILE A 9 -2.22 -3.56 7.30
N ASP A 10 -1.02 -3.88 7.77
CA ASP A 10 -0.71 -3.97 9.18
C ASP A 10 -0.58 -2.56 9.76
N ASP A 11 -1.57 -2.17 10.55
CA ASP A 11 -1.60 -0.92 11.31
C ASP A 11 -1.26 -1.11 12.79
N THR A 12 -0.65 -2.25 13.14
CA THR A 12 -0.16 -2.49 14.51
C THR A 12 0.79 -1.37 14.94
N GLY A 13 0.49 -0.77 16.11
CA GLY A 13 1.31 0.30 16.67
C GLY A 13 0.98 1.70 16.13
N LEU A 14 0.01 1.84 15.24
CA LEU A 14 -0.54 3.14 14.83
C LEU A 14 -1.78 3.51 15.66
N PRO A 15 -2.05 4.80 15.88
CA PRO A 15 -3.33 5.25 16.43
C PRO A 15 -4.49 4.76 15.56
N ALA A 16 -5.62 4.44 16.20
CA ALA A 16 -6.83 4.07 15.47
C ALA A 16 -7.20 5.18 14.47
N PRO A 17 -7.47 4.84 13.20
CA PRO A 17 -7.81 5.84 12.19
C PRO A 17 -9.17 6.47 12.52
N THR A 18 -9.33 7.76 12.21
CA THR A 18 -10.66 8.38 12.24
C THR A 18 -11.55 7.75 11.16
N PRO A 19 -12.88 7.90 11.23
CA PRO A 19 -13.80 7.38 10.21
C PRO A 19 -13.44 7.85 8.79
N GLU A 20 -12.99 9.10 8.65
CA GLU A 20 -12.61 9.71 7.38
C GLU A 20 -11.35 9.03 6.82
N VAL A 21 -10.31 8.88 7.64
CA VAL A 21 -9.06 8.17 7.24
C VAL A 21 -9.35 6.72 6.86
N ALA A 22 -10.23 6.05 7.61
CA ALA A 22 -10.64 4.68 7.29
C ALA A 22 -11.40 4.61 5.97
N GLN A 23 -12.24 5.62 5.65
CA GLN A 23 -12.94 5.71 4.39
C GLN A 23 -12.00 5.97 3.22
N GLU A 24 -11.09 6.94 3.34
CA GLU A 24 -10.06 7.21 2.33
C GLU A 24 -9.21 5.98 2.04
N ARG A 25 -8.80 5.25 3.10
CA ARG A 25 -8.06 3.99 2.96
C ARG A 25 -8.85 2.96 2.15
N ARG A 26 -10.15 2.78 2.44
CA ARG A 26 -11.01 1.83 1.71
C ARG A 26 -11.13 2.19 0.24
N VAL A 27 -11.30 3.48 -0.08
CA VAL A 27 -11.37 3.98 -1.46
C VAL A 27 -10.04 3.72 -2.17
N ALA A 28 -8.91 4.10 -1.55
CA ALA A 28 -7.59 3.89 -2.14
C ALA A 28 -7.27 2.40 -2.40
N VAL A 29 -7.63 1.50 -1.47
CA VAL A 29 -7.46 0.05 -1.67
C VAL A 29 -8.36 -0.47 -2.79
N PHE A 30 -9.61 0.02 -2.87
CA PHE A 30 -10.53 -0.36 -3.95
C PHE A 30 -9.96 0.06 -5.32
N ASP A 31 -9.56 1.32 -5.47
CA ASP A 31 -9.01 1.86 -6.72
C ASP A 31 -7.74 1.09 -7.14
N LEU A 32 -6.86 0.78 -6.18
CA LEU A 32 -5.67 -0.04 -6.44
C LEU A 32 -6.05 -1.44 -6.92
N LEU A 33 -7.02 -2.10 -6.28
CA LEU A 33 -7.41 -3.47 -6.66
C LEU A 33 -8.08 -3.54 -8.05
N GLU A 34 -8.79 -2.50 -8.45
CA GLU A 34 -9.45 -2.42 -9.75
C GLU A 34 -8.47 -2.21 -10.92
N ASP A 35 -7.46 -1.33 -10.76
CA ASP A 35 -6.63 -0.85 -11.89
C ASP A 35 -5.14 -1.22 -11.80
N ASN A 36 -4.73 -2.05 -10.84
CA ASN A 36 -3.33 -2.44 -10.74
C ASN A 36 -2.88 -3.43 -11.83
N SER A 37 -1.61 -3.31 -12.17
CA SER A 37 -0.84 -4.34 -12.88
C SER A 37 0.36 -4.70 -12.02
N PHE A 38 0.61 -5.99 -11.80
CA PHE A 38 1.66 -6.44 -10.89
C PHE A 38 2.29 -7.74 -11.37
N ASP A 39 3.58 -7.71 -11.66
CA ASP A 39 4.36 -8.86 -12.09
C ASP A 39 5.62 -9.02 -11.22
N LEU A 40 6.00 -10.27 -10.99
CA LEU A 40 7.25 -10.61 -10.33
C LEU A 40 8.25 -11.19 -11.34
N PRO A 41 9.53 -10.81 -11.27
CA PRO A 41 10.54 -11.43 -12.11
C PRO A 41 10.75 -12.89 -11.69
N GLY A 42 11.05 -13.76 -12.66
CA GLY A 42 11.61 -15.07 -12.39
C GLY A 42 12.94 -14.96 -11.65
N ARG A 43 13.29 -15.98 -10.87
CA ARG A 43 14.53 -16.04 -10.07
C ARG A 43 15.23 -17.37 -10.30
N ASP A 44 16.56 -17.36 -10.32
CA ASP A 44 17.42 -18.55 -10.35
C ASP A 44 17.07 -19.55 -11.49
N GLY A 45 16.69 -19.02 -12.66
CA GLY A 45 16.32 -19.83 -13.83
C GLY A 45 14.90 -20.39 -13.79
N ALA A 46 14.13 -20.15 -12.73
CA ALA A 46 12.71 -20.45 -12.68
C ALA A 46 11.88 -19.39 -13.42
N PRO A 47 10.74 -19.78 -14.03
CA PRO A 47 9.84 -18.82 -14.66
C PRO A 47 9.25 -17.84 -13.63
N ALA A 48 8.77 -16.70 -14.11
CA ALA A 48 8.03 -15.75 -13.30
C ALA A 48 6.78 -16.43 -12.70
N PRO A 49 6.50 -16.24 -11.39
CA PRO A 49 5.24 -16.69 -10.81
C PRO A 49 4.05 -16.03 -11.53
N GLU A 50 2.98 -16.78 -11.73
CA GLU A 50 1.72 -16.26 -12.28
C GLU A 50 0.78 -15.82 -11.14
N GLY A 51 0.17 -14.65 -11.31
CA GLY A 51 -0.84 -14.14 -10.39
C GLY A 51 -2.24 -14.76 -10.61
N PRO A 52 -3.26 -14.28 -9.87
CA PRO A 52 -3.22 -13.08 -9.04
C PRO A 52 -2.53 -13.28 -7.68
N PHE A 53 -2.07 -12.18 -7.10
CA PHE A 53 -1.31 -12.15 -5.86
C PHE A 53 -2.06 -11.48 -4.73
N ARG A 54 -1.77 -11.91 -3.50
CA ARG A 54 -2.15 -11.22 -2.28
C ARG A 54 -0.95 -10.42 -1.78
N LEU A 55 -1.16 -9.17 -1.39
CA LEU A 55 -0.14 -8.27 -0.88
C LEU A 55 -0.46 -7.93 0.58
N ALA A 56 0.51 -8.15 1.48
CA ALA A 56 0.47 -7.62 2.83
C ALA A 56 1.53 -6.51 2.97
N LEU A 57 1.09 -5.35 3.46
CA LEU A 57 1.91 -4.18 3.70
C LEU A 57 2.10 -3.98 5.20
N SER A 58 3.35 -3.83 5.64
CA SER A 58 3.67 -3.50 7.04
C SER A 58 4.86 -2.56 7.11
N THR A 59 5.11 -1.96 8.28
CA THR A 59 6.30 -1.12 8.49
C THR A 59 7.26 -1.78 9.46
N ARG A 60 8.55 -1.84 9.10
CA ARG A 60 9.63 -2.36 9.96
C ARG A 60 10.87 -1.49 9.77
N ASP A 61 11.48 -1.01 10.86
CA ASP A 61 12.70 -0.19 10.82
C ASP A 61 12.68 0.98 9.81
N LYS A 62 11.55 1.70 9.74
CA LYS A 62 11.29 2.80 8.78
C LYS A 62 11.31 2.38 7.29
N ARG A 63 11.07 1.10 7.02
CA ARG A 63 10.89 0.53 5.68
C ARG A 63 9.46 0.00 5.54
N LEU A 64 8.92 0.13 4.33
CA LEU A 64 7.68 -0.52 3.93
C LEU A 64 8.00 -1.93 3.44
N VAL A 65 7.43 -2.92 4.10
CA VAL A 65 7.58 -4.34 3.77
C VAL A 65 6.43 -4.72 2.86
N PHE A 66 6.77 -5.30 1.72
CA PHE A 66 5.84 -5.94 0.80
C PHE A 66 6.01 -7.45 0.97
N ASP A 67 5.03 -8.12 1.55
CA ASP A 67 4.97 -9.58 1.60
C ASP A 67 3.91 -10.07 0.61
N ILE A 68 4.30 -10.97 -0.28
CA ILE A 68 3.51 -11.35 -1.44
C ILE A 68 3.25 -12.85 -1.38
N ALA A 69 1.98 -13.20 -1.53
CA ALA A 69 1.53 -14.57 -1.59
C ALA A 69 0.72 -14.83 -2.86
N THR A 70 0.60 -16.11 -3.22
CA THR A 70 -0.39 -16.55 -4.21
C THR A 70 -1.80 -16.30 -3.67
N GLU A 71 -2.79 -16.39 -4.55
CA GLU A 71 -4.20 -16.34 -4.15
C GLU A 71 -4.56 -17.36 -3.05
N ALA A 72 -3.92 -18.53 -3.06
CA ALA A 72 -4.09 -19.59 -2.05
C ALA A 72 -3.33 -19.33 -0.74
N GLY A 73 -2.59 -18.22 -0.62
CA GLY A 73 -1.83 -17.85 0.58
C GLY A 73 -0.42 -18.44 0.67
N GLY A 74 0.06 -19.11 -0.39
CA GLY A 74 1.44 -19.59 -0.45
C GLY A 74 2.41 -18.43 -0.66
N ARG A 75 3.38 -18.24 0.24
CA ARG A 75 4.34 -17.14 0.16
C ARG A 75 5.19 -17.25 -1.12
N VAL A 76 5.31 -16.13 -1.84
CA VAL A 76 6.04 -16.02 -3.12
C VAL A 76 7.31 -15.19 -2.95
N ALA A 77 7.20 -14.01 -2.35
CA ALA A 77 8.33 -13.10 -2.20
C ALA A 77 8.09 -12.10 -1.06
N GLU A 78 9.18 -11.60 -0.48
CA GLU A 78 9.14 -10.42 0.37
C GLU A 78 10.24 -9.46 -0.09
N PHE A 79 9.96 -8.16 -0.09
CA PHE A 79 10.97 -7.13 -0.28
C PHE A 79 10.67 -5.88 0.54
N HIS A 80 11.71 -5.13 0.87
CA HIS A 80 11.62 -3.95 1.73
C HIS A 80 11.97 -2.70 0.93
N LEU A 81 11.07 -1.72 0.95
CA LEU A 81 11.25 -0.43 0.33
C LEU A 81 11.61 0.61 1.38
N SER A 82 12.72 1.32 1.18
CA SER A 82 13.06 2.46 2.03
C SER A 82 12.03 3.57 1.84
N LEU A 83 11.47 4.10 2.92
CA LEU A 83 10.58 5.27 2.87
C LEU A 83 11.36 6.59 2.74
N GLY A 84 12.69 6.55 2.82
CA GLY A 84 13.54 7.74 2.72
C GLY A 84 13.29 8.60 1.47
N PRO A 85 13.27 8.01 0.25
CA PRO A 85 12.96 8.73 -0.98
C PRO A 85 11.54 9.31 -1.04
N PHE A 86 10.58 8.71 -0.34
CA PHE A 86 9.18 9.15 -0.34
C PHE A 86 8.88 10.26 0.67
N ARG A 87 9.85 10.65 1.52
CA ARG A 87 9.62 11.65 2.57
C ARG A 87 9.05 12.96 2.06
N GLN A 88 9.53 13.45 0.91
CA GLN A 88 9.05 14.70 0.34
C GLN A 88 7.59 14.56 -0.14
N VAL A 89 7.28 13.50 -0.89
CA VAL A 89 5.92 13.22 -1.38
C VAL A 89 4.93 13.09 -0.22
N VAL A 90 5.30 12.35 0.82
CA VAL A 90 4.47 12.19 2.03
C VAL A 90 4.24 13.54 2.72
N LYS A 91 5.29 14.36 2.85
CA LYS A 91 5.18 15.70 3.44
C LYS A 91 4.26 16.60 2.62
N ASP A 92 4.41 16.62 1.30
CA ASP A 92 3.61 17.45 0.41
C ASP A 92 2.13 17.03 0.47
N TYR A 93 1.85 15.74 0.51
CA TYR A 93 0.50 15.22 0.72
C TYR A 93 -0.11 15.73 2.03
N PHE A 94 0.61 15.62 3.15
CA PHE A 94 0.12 16.14 4.44
C PHE A 94 -0.16 17.65 4.40
N GLN A 95 0.72 18.44 3.77
CA GLN A 95 0.52 19.88 3.64
C GLN A 95 -0.72 20.23 2.79
N ILE A 96 -0.97 19.49 1.72
CA ILE A 96 -2.16 19.68 0.88
C ILE A 96 -3.44 19.31 1.66
N CYS A 97 -3.44 18.18 2.38
CA CYS A 97 -4.55 17.76 3.21
C CYS A 97 -4.85 18.76 4.34
N GLU A 98 -3.81 19.25 5.02
CA GLU A 98 -3.93 20.27 6.07
C GLU A 98 -4.49 21.57 5.51
N SER A 99 -3.97 22.04 4.37
CA SER A 99 -4.49 23.23 3.70
C SER A 99 -5.94 23.07 3.26
N TYR A 100 -6.34 21.90 2.76
CA TYR A 100 -7.73 21.61 2.40
C TYR A 100 -8.63 21.64 3.63
N PHE A 101 -8.23 20.98 4.70
CA PHE A 101 -8.98 20.92 5.95
C PHE A 101 -9.15 22.31 6.59
N ASP A 102 -8.09 23.11 6.60
CA ASP A 102 -8.11 24.49 7.09
C ASP A 102 -9.02 25.39 6.25
N ALA A 103 -9.02 25.23 4.93
CA ALA A 103 -9.88 26.00 4.03
C ALA A 103 -11.36 25.63 4.24
N VAL A 104 -11.69 24.34 4.33
CA VAL A 104 -13.07 23.88 4.53
C VAL A 104 -13.64 24.33 5.88
N LYS A 105 -12.83 24.33 6.95
CA LYS A 105 -13.24 24.84 8.27
C LYS A 105 -13.50 26.34 8.33
N ARG A 106 -12.95 27.11 7.39
CA ARG A 106 -13.06 28.58 7.34
C ARG A 106 -14.11 29.05 6.33
N LEU A 107 -14.83 28.15 5.67
CA LEU A 107 -16.00 28.49 4.87
C LEU A 107 -17.14 28.98 5.81
N PRO A 108 -17.77 30.12 5.54
CA PRO A 108 -18.85 30.68 6.35
C PRO A 108 -20.14 29.84 6.30
#